data_AF-A0A8J1VN63-F1
#
_entry.id   AF-A0A8J1VN63-F1
#
_cell.length_a   1.000
_cell.length_b   1.000
_cell.length_c   1.000
_cell.angle_alpha   90.00
_cell.angle_beta   90.00
_cell.angle_gamma   90.00
#
_symmetry.space_group_name_H-M   'P 1'
#
loop_
_entity.id
_entity.type
_entity.pdbx_description
1 polymer ?
#
loop_
_entity_poly.entity_id
_entity_poly.type
_entity_poly.pdbx_seq_one_letter_code
_entity_poly.pdbx_strand_id
1 'polypeptide(L)'
;MATSLVVPIAYITVLVTSLAIFSRVYRRRRIAEKTSFEPWFPTHPSRDIYITLLSAPPPVPESLIKSALLVRATADVKRIWRLRDDKTALTSLHARGLVGDDTMSRFGAAEKELEAEIVDVVQEANTFRQGWGGMIFQTATEMAHAEKTRETVMNIPKIKAREDKRLATRKKYLPDQPGIITSAPVTASTITNASEPLTTSPPSVSAASPKMTTPHKSPSGIDALEDASSKTSSPGSGSSTPSKNTPSKKKKGKK
;
A
#
# COMPACT_ATOMS: atom_id res chain seq x y z
N MET A 1 -9.55 -12.04 -65.52
CA MET A 1 -9.83 -10.89 -64.63
C MET A 1 -9.67 -11.20 -63.13
N ALA A 2 -10.18 -12.31 -62.59
CA ALA A 2 -10.14 -12.57 -61.14
C ALA A 2 -8.72 -12.66 -60.51
N THR A 3 -7.70 -13.06 -61.26
CA THR A 3 -6.32 -13.27 -60.77
C THR A 3 -5.66 -12.00 -60.21
N SER A 4 -5.99 -10.82 -60.72
CA SER A 4 -5.34 -9.55 -60.33
C SER A 4 -5.65 -9.12 -58.90
N LEU A 5 -6.82 -9.49 -58.36
CA LEU A 5 -7.22 -9.16 -56.97
C LEU A 5 -6.84 -10.25 -55.98
N VAL A 6 -6.78 -11.51 -56.42
CA VAL A 6 -6.43 -12.66 -55.57
C VAL A 6 -4.99 -12.57 -55.07
N VAL A 7 -4.04 -12.14 -55.90
CA VAL A 7 -2.62 -12.06 -55.52
C VAL A 7 -2.35 -11.06 -54.37
N PRO A 8 -2.82 -9.79 -54.41
CA PRO A 8 -2.71 -8.87 -53.28
C PRO A 8 -3.41 -9.36 -52.00
N ILE A 9 -4.61 -9.95 -52.12
CA ILE A 9 -5.35 -10.48 -50.97
C ILE A 9 -4.59 -11.64 -50.33
N ALA A 10 -4.09 -12.59 -51.14
CA ALA A 10 -3.29 -13.71 -50.66
C ALA A 10 -2.03 -13.22 -49.91
N TYR A 11 -1.29 -12.26 -50.47
CA TYR A 11 -0.12 -11.65 -49.83
C TYR A 11 -0.45 -11.04 -48.45
N ILE A 12 -1.54 -10.28 -48.35
CA ILE A 12 -2.01 -9.72 -47.07
C ILE A 12 -2.39 -10.84 -46.09
N THR A 13 -3.08 -11.89 -46.52
CA THR A 13 -3.44 -13.01 -45.60
C THR A 13 -2.21 -13.75 -45.08
N VAL A 14 -1.16 -13.94 -45.89
CA VAL A 14 0.11 -14.54 -45.45
C VAL A 14 0.85 -13.62 -44.46
N LEU A 15 0.86 -12.30 -44.70
CA LEU A 15 1.42 -11.34 -43.73
C LEU A 15 0.64 -11.32 -42.41
N VAL A 16 -0.69 -11.25 -42.44
CA VAL A 16 -1.50 -11.20 -41.21
C VAL A 16 -1.40 -12.52 -40.43
N THR A 17 -1.42 -13.68 -41.10
CA THR A 17 -1.28 -14.98 -40.42
C THR A 17 0.11 -15.16 -39.81
N SER A 18 1.19 -14.87 -40.55
CA SER A 18 2.56 -14.94 -40.01
C SER A 18 2.78 -13.95 -38.86
N LEU A 19 2.30 -12.71 -38.97
CA LEU A 19 2.36 -11.71 -37.89
C LEU A 19 1.54 -12.14 -36.66
N ALA A 20 0.37 -12.74 -36.84
CA ALA A 20 -0.47 -13.24 -35.75
C ALA A 20 0.18 -14.44 -35.03
N ILE A 21 0.76 -15.37 -35.77
CA ILE A 21 1.52 -16.52 -35.22
C ILE A 21 2.72 -16.00 -34.43
N PHE A 22 3.54 -15.11 -35.02
CA PHE A 22 4.69 -14.51 -34.36
C PHE A 22 4.27 -13.75 -33.08
N SER A 23 3.24 -12.91 -33.16
CA SER A 23 2.71 -12.16 -32.02
C SER A 23 2.23 -13.08 -30.89
N ARG A 24 1.57 -14.21 -31.22
CA ARG A 24 1.11 -15.20 -30.24
C ARG A 24 2.29 -15.92 -29.59
N VAL A 25 3.29 -16.35 -30.36
CA VAL A 25 4.48 -17.04 -29.83
C VAL A 25 5.33 -16.10 -28.97
N TYR A 26 5.61 -14.88 -29.46
CA TYR A 26 6.39 -13.87 -28.73
C TYR A 26 5.71 -13.47 -27.42
N ARG A 27 4.40 -13.16 -27.43
CA ARG A 27 3.66 -12.87 -26.20
C ARG A 27 3.66 -14.05 -25.24
N ARG A 28 3.47 -15.29 -25.73
CA ARG A 28 3.48 -16.49 -24.86
C ARG A 28 4.84 -16.71 -24.19
N ARG A 29 5.95 -16.49 -24.91
CA ARG A 29 7.31 -16.57 -24.34
C ARG A 29 7.56 -15.47 -23.30
N ARG A 30 7.23 -14.21 -23.62
CA ARG A 30 7.34 -13.08 -22.69
C ARG A 30 6.48 -13.23 -21.43
N ILE A 31 5.32 -13.87 -21.52
CA ILE A 31 4.48 -14.20 -20.35
C ILE A 31 5.16 -15.30 -19.52
N ALA A 32 5.64 -16.37 -20.16
CA ALA A 32 6.32 -17.47 -19.46
C ALA A 32 7.59 -17.00 -18.72
N GLU A 33 8.39 -16.14 -19.34
CA GLU A 33 9.54 -15.46 -18.72
C GLU A 33 9.11 -14.68 -17.48
N LYS A 34 8.07 -13.83 -17.58
CA LYS A 34 7.53 -13.05 -16.46
C LYS A 34 6.93 -13.90 -15.33
N THR A 35 6.44 -15.10 -15.62
CA THR A 35 5.95 -16.05 -14.60
C THR A 35 7.04 -16.94 -14.02
N SER A 36 8.28 -16.87 -14.51
CA SER A 36 9.39 -17.72 -14.03
C SER A 36 10.15 -17.15 -12.83
N PHE A 37 9.82 -15.93 -12.41
CA PHE A 37 10.48 -15.28 -11.28
C PHE A 37 9.93 -15.72 -9.93
N GLU A 38 10.81 -15.68 -8.93
CA GLU A 38 10.42 -15.90 -7.53
C GLU A 38 9.39 -14.84 -7.07
N PRO A 39 8.32 -15.24 -6.36
CA PRO A 39 7.35 -14.32 -5.77
C PRO A 39 8.00 -13.25 -4.88
N TRP A 40 7.43 -12.05 -4.85
CA TRP A 40 7.97 -10.94 -4.04
C TRP A 40 7.86 -11.19 -2.53
N PHE A 41 6.75 -11.79 -2.12
CA PHE A 41 6.53 -12.22 -0.75
C PHE A 41 6.69 -13.74 -0.63
N PRO A 42 7.19 -14.24 0.51
CA PRO A 42 7.15 -15.66 0.81
C PRO A 42 5.70 -16.15 0.94
N THR A 43 5.56 -17.48 1.02
CA THR A 43 4.28 -18.17 1.28
C THR A 43 3.50 -17.54 2.45
N HIS A 44 2.18 -17.71 2.46
CA HIS A 44 1.28 -17.00 3.36
C HIS A 44 0.76 -17.95 4.46
N PRO A 45 1.52 -18.17 5.55
CA PRO A 45 1.17 -19.19 6.54
C PRO A 45 -0.17 -18.93 7.22
N SER A 46 -0.58 -17.67 7.42
CA SER A 46 -1.87 -17.35 8.03
C SER A 46 -3.04 -17.75 7.11
N ARG A 47 -2.89 -17.57 5.79
CA ARG A 47 -3.84 -18.04 4.78
C ARG A 47 -3.89 -19.56 4.71
N ASP A 48 -2.71 -20.21 4.68
CA ASP A 48 -2.60 -21.66 4.60
C ASP A 48 -3.22 -22.34 5.85
N ILE A 49 -2.98 -21.77 7.04
CA ILE A 49 -3.62 -22.19 8.30
C ILE A 49 -5.14 -22.03 8.21
N TYR A 50 -5.63 -20.89 7.73
CA TYR A 50 -7.07 -20.64 7.60
C TYR A 50 -7.74 -21.63 6.62
N ILE A 51 -7.15 -21.88 5.45
CA ILE A 51 -7.67 -22.86 4.47
C ILE A 51 -7.63 -24.29 5.06
N THR A 52 -6.57 -24.61 5.81
CA THR A 52 -6.47 -25.91 6.52
C THR A 52 -7.57 -26.04 7.58
N LEU A 53 -7.85 -25.00 8.36
CA LEU A 53 -8.93 -24.99 9.36
C LEU A 53 -10.32 -25.10 8.72
N LEU A 54 -10.53 -24.51 7.54
CA LEU A 54 -11.78 -24.59 6.79
C LEU A 54 -12.02 -25.99 6.20
N SER A 55 -10.95 -26.74 5.91
CA SER A 55 -11.02 -28.09 5.32
C SER A 55 -10.80 -29.24 6.32
N ALA A 56 -10.49 -28.93 7.59
CA ALA A 56 -10.22 -29.93 8.62
C ALA A 56 -11.50 -30.61 9.14
N PRO A 57 -11.55 -31.96 9.17
CA PRO A 57 -12.47 -32.72 10.02
C PRO A 57 -11.82 -32.98 11.40
N PRO A 58 -12.55 -32.90 12.53
CA PRO A 58 -13.97 -32.53 12.70
C PRO A 58 -14.22 -31.02 12.48
N PRO A 59 -15.48 -30.60 12.26
CA PRO A 59 -15.81 -29.20 11.97
C PRO A 59 -15.32 -28.26 13.09
N VAL A 60 -14.43 -27.34 12.70
CA VAL A 60 -13.83 -26.33 13.57
C VAL A 60 -14.90 -25.29 13.99
N PRO A 61 -14.93 -24.84 15.27
CA PRO A 61 -15.87 -23.82 15.70
C PRO A 61 -15.67 -22.49 14.95
N GLU A 62 -16.78 -21.88 14.54
CA GLU A 62 -16.81 -20.66 13.71
C GLU A 62 -16.04 -19.47 14.34
N SER A 63 -15.99 -19.39 15.68
CA SER A 63 -15.21 -18.38 16.40
C SER A 63 -13.70 -18.49 16.12
N LEU A 64 -13.17 -19.71 15.98
CA LEU A 64 -11.77 -19.96 15.64
C LEU A 64 -11.51 -19.58 14.18
N ILE A 65 -12.40 -19.96 13.26
CA ILE A 65 -12.31 -19.60 11.83
C ILE A 65 -12.31 -18.07 11.64
N LYS A 66 -13.21 -17.35 12.34
CA LYS A 66 -13.24 -15.87 12.37
C LYS A 66 -11.94 -15.27 12.92
N SER A 67 -11.36 -15.87 13.96
CA SER A 67 -10.07 -15.41 14.50
C SER A 67 -8.90 -15.66 13.53
N ALA A 68 -8.91 -16.78 12.81
CA ALA A 68 -7.89 -17.11 11.80
C ALA A 68 -7.98 -16.18 10.59
N LEU A 69 -9.18 -15.83 10.11
CA LEU A 69 -9.38 -14.83 9.07
C LEU A 69 -8.85 -13.45 9.50
N LEU A 70 -9.04 -13.07 10.76
CA LEU A 70 -8.48 -11.83 11.28
C LEU A 70 -6.95 -11.86 11.33
N VAL A 71 -6.35 -12.98 11.76
CA VAL A 71 -4.87 -13.16 11.75
C VAL A 71 -4.30 -13.15 10.32
N ARG A 72 -5.04 -13.66 9.32
CA ARG A 72 -4.74 -13.50 7.89
C ARG A 72 -4.73 -12.02 7.51
N ALA A 73 -5.81 -11.28 7.77
CA ALA A 73 -5.90 -9.84 7.52
C ALA A 73 -4.79 -9.02 8.22
N THR A 74 -4.41 -9.35 9.46
CA THR A 74 -3.30 -8.71 10.18
C THR A 74 -1.93 -8.97 9.52
N ALA A 75 -1.73 -10.15 8.93
CA ALA A 75 -0.54 -10.42 8.14
C ALA A 75 -0.54 -9.62 6.81
N ASP A 76 -1.70 -9.44 6.19
CA ASP A 76 -1.85 -8.63 4.97
C ASP A 76 -1.57 -7.15 5.25
N VAL A 77 -2.06 -6.58 6.35
CA VAL A 77 -1.72 -5.20 6.77
C VAL A 77 -0.20 -5.01 6.90
N LYS A 78 0.53 -6.00 7.47
CA LYS A 78 1.99 -5.95 7.55
C LYS A 78 2.65 -6.04 6.17
N ARG A 79 2.07 -6.76 5.21
CA ARG A 79 2.52 -6.77 3.80
C ARG A 79 2.28 -5.41 3.14
N ILE A 80 1.12 -4.77 3.34
CA ILE A 80 0.80 -3.43 2.83
C ILE A 80 1.83 -2.40 3.30
N TRP A 81 2.18 -2.39 4.60
CA TRP A 81 3.17 -1.46 5.13
C TRP A 81 4.54 -1.62 4.45
N ARG A 82 5.04 -2.87 4.32
CA ARG A 82 6.28 -3.15 3.61
C ARG A 82 6.23 -2.68 2.17
N LEU A 83 5.16 -3.05 1.45
CA LEU A 83 5.01 -2.75 0.03
C LEU A 83 4.96 -1.24 -0.23
N ARG A 84 4.30 -0.45 0.63
CA ARG A 84 4.28 1.02 0.56
C ARG A 84 5.67 1.63 0.79
N ASP A 85 6.40 1.14 1.78
CA ASP A 85 7.74 1.64 2.13
C ASP A 85 8.73 1.27 1.00
N ASP A 86 8.65 0.04 0.48
CA ASP A 86 9.39 -0.47 -0.68
C ASP A 86 9.09 0.33 -1.96
N LYS A 87 7.82 0.67 -2.23
CA LYS A 87 7.40 1.45 -3.42
C LYS A 87 8.16 2.76 -3.54
N THR A 88 8.28 3.46 -2.40
CA THR A 88 8.94 4.77 -2.32
C THR A 88 10.44 4.63 -2.59
N ALA A 89 11.08 3.62 -1.99
CA ALA A 89 12.50 3.33 -2.22
C ALA A 89 12.77 2.90 -3.67
N LEU A 90 12.02 1.92 -4.19
CA LEU A 90 12.19 1.36 -5.53
C LEU A 90 11.97 2.40 -6.63
N THR A 91 10.96 3.27 -6.51
CA THR A 91 10.71 4.34 -7.50
C THR A 91 11.92 5.28 -7.60
N SER A 92 12.51 5.66 -6.45
CA SER A 92 13.70 6.53 -6.43
C SER A 92 14.96 5.84 -6.99
N LEU A 93 15.05 4.52 -6.87
CA LEU A 93 16.21 3.73 -7.28
C LEU A 93 16.14 3.35 -8.77
N HIS A 94 14.94 3.07 -9.28
CA HIS A 94 14.63 2.83 -10.68
C HIS A 94 14.85 4.09 -11.53
N ALA A 95 14.39 5.26 -11.06
CA ALA A 95 14.63 6.55 -11.73
C ALA A 95 16.13 6.90 -11.87
N ARG A 96 17.01 6.28 -11.07
CA ARG A 96 18.49 6.42 -11.14
C ARG A 96 19.15 5.35 -12.01
N GLY A 97 18.39 4.43 -12.61
CA GLY A 97 18.91 3.30 -13.38
C GLY A 97 19.60 2.21 -12.54
N LEU A 98 19.47 2.25 -11.21
CA LEU A 98 20.12 1.31 -10.29
C LEU A 98 19.30 0.01 -10.07
N VAL A 99 18.06 -0.03 -10.56
CA VAL A 99 17.17 -1.20 -10.57
C VAL A 99 16.56 -1.31 -11.97
N GLY A 100 16.50 -2.54 -12.51
CA GLY A 100 15.92 -2.80 -13.83
C GLY A 100 14.39 -2.86 -13.84
N ASP A 101 13.81 -2.68 -15.03
CA ASP A 101 12.35 -2.70 -15.27
C ASP A 101 11.67 -4.01 -14.84
N ASP A 102 12.41 -5.13 -14.85
CA ASP A 102 11.89 -6.42 -14.43
C ASP A 102 11.48 -6.43 -12.95
N THR A 103 12.35 -5.93 -12.07
CA THR A 103 12.05 -5.78 -10.63
C THR A 103 10.82 -4.90 -10.41
N MET A 104 10.67 -3.83 -11.20
CA MET A 104 9.49 -2.97 -11.13
C MET A 104 8.21 -3.70 -11.62
N SER A 105 8.33 -4.51 -12.68
CA SER A 105 7.23 -5.37 -13.16
C SER A 105 6.85 -6.46 -12.16
N ARG A 106 7.82 -7.00 -11.39
CA ARG A 106 7.59 -7.99 -10.33
C ARG A 106 6.93 -7.36 -9.10
N PHE A 107 7.41 -6.18 -8.70
CA PHE A 107 6.81 -5.39 -7.62
C PHE A 107 5.32 -5.06 -7.94
N GLY A 108 5.04 -4.54 -9.13
CA GLY A 108 3.66 -4.25 -9.56
C GLY A 108 2.77 -5.50 -9.79
N ALA A 109 3.35 -6.70 -9.88
CA ALA A 109 2.60 -7.95 -9.84
C ALA A 109 2.22 -8.31 -8.38
N ALA A 110 3.14 -8.13 -7.43
CA ALA A 110 2.90 -8.34 -6.01
C ALA A 110 1.90 -7.35 -5.40
N GLU A 111 1.85 -6.10 -5.89
CA GLU A 111 0.78 -5.15 -5.56
C GLU A 111 -0.59 -5.73 -5.91
N LYS A 112 -0.75 -6.26 -7.13
CA LYS A 112 -2.02 -6.84 -7.60
C LYS A 112 -2.39 -8.15 -6.91
N GLU A 113 -1.40 -8.97 -6.56
CA GLU A 113 -1.61 -10.19 -5.78
C GLU A 113 -2.15 -9.84 -4.38
N LEU A 114 -1.57 -8.82 -3.73
CA LEU A 114 -2.04 -8.35 -2.43
C LEU A 114 -3.41 -7.65 -2.50
N GLU A 115 -3.68 -6.87 -3.55
CA GLU A 115 -5.01 -6.29 -3.82
C GLU A 115 -6.09 -7.37 -3.97
N ALA A 116 -5.78 -8.46 -4.70
CA ALA A 116 -6.69 -9.60 -4.85
C ALA A 116 -6.94 -10.31 -3.50
N GLU A 117 -5.89 -10.59 -2.73
CA GLU A 117 -6.01 -11.20 -1.40
C GLU A 117 -6.82 -10.33 -0.42
N ILE A 118 -6.67 -8.99 -0.46
CA ILE A 118 -7.49 -8.06 0.32
C ILE A 118 -8.98 -8.17 -0.08
N VAL A 119 -9.27 -8.21 -1.38
CA VAL A 119 -10.64 -8.36 -1.89
C VAL A 119 -11.25 -9.69 -1.46
N ASP A 120 -10.50 -10.79 -1.54
CA ASP A 120 -10.93 -12.12 -1.07
C ASP A 120 -11.24 -12.09 0.43
N VAL A 121 -10.35 -11.54 1.27
CA VAL A 121 -10.56 -11.41 2.73
C VAL A 121 -11.80 -10.55 3.06
N VAL A 122 -12.05 -9.46 2.32
CA VAL A 122 -13.26 -8.63 2.48
C VAL A 122 -14.52 -9.42 2.09
N GLN A 123 -14.49 -10.19 1.00
CA GLN A 123 -15.61 -11.02 0.57
C GLN A 123 -15.90 -12.12 1.60
N GLU A 124 -14.89 -12.87 2.02
CA GLU A 124 -15.00 -13.91 3.05
C GLU A 124 -15.55 -13.36 4.36
N ALA A 125 -15.05 -12.22 4.85
CA ALA A 125 -15.57 -11.57 6.06
C ALA A 125 -17.07 -11.24 5.93
N ASN A 126 -17.52 -10.78 4.76
CA ASN A 126 -18.93 -10.53 4.50
C ASN A 126 -19.81 -11.80 4.47
N THR A 127 -19.23 -12.99 4.19
CA THR A 127 -19.97 -14.27 4.29
C THR A 127 -20.27 -14.64 5.75
N PHE A 128 -19.34 -14.37 6.67
CA PHE A 128 -19.55 -14.61 8.10
C PHE A 128 -20.48 -13.59 8.75
N ARG A 129 -20.41 -12.32 8.33
CA ARG A 129 -21.31 -11.26 8.80
C ARG A 129 -21.33 -10.11 7.80
N GLN A 130 -22.52 -9.77 7.29
CA GLN A 130 -22.73 -8.62 6.42
C GLN A 130 -22.15 -7.34 7.04
N GLY A 131 -21.35 -6.60 6.26
CA GLY A 131 -20.70 -5.36 6.70
C GLY A 131 -19.41 -5.55 7.51
N TRP A 132 -19.04 -6.78 7.89
CA TRP A 132 -17.77 -7.00 8.61
C TRP A 132 -16.55 -6.74 7.74
N GLY A 133 -16.63 -6.99 6.42
CA GLY A 133 -15.54 -6.71 5.48
C GLY A 133 -15.10 -5.24 5.43
N GLY A 134 -15.97 -4.29 5.78
CA GLY A 134 -15.60 -2.87 5.88
C GLY A 134 -14.80 -2.52 7.15
N MET A 135 -14.92 -3.31 8.21
CA MET A 135 -14.27 -3.07 9.51
C MET A 135 -13.07 -4.00 9.76
N ILE A 136 -13.01 -5.18 9.14
CA ILE A 136 -11.98 -6.19 9.44
C ILE A 136 -10.55 -5.64 9.31
N PHE A 137 -10.26 -4.85 8.26
CA PHE A 137 -8.94 -4.25 8.05
C PHE A 137 -8.63 -3.10 9.03
N GLN A 138 -9.64 -2.42 9.57
CA GLN A 138 -9.44 -1.44 10.65
C GLN A 138 -9.01 -2.17 11.93
N THR A 139 -9.74 -3.21 12.34
CA THR A 139 -9.40 -4.03 13.51
C THR A 139 -8.04 -4.73 13.33
N ALA A 140 -7.76 -5.25 12.13
CA ALA A 140 -6.48 -5.88 11.82
C ALA A 140 -5.28 -4.92 11.87
N THR A 141 -5.50 -3.63 11.56
CA THR A 141 -4.50 -2.56 11.67
C THR A 141 -4.16 -2.25 13.13
N GLU A 142 -5.16 -2.08 13.98
CA GLU A 142 -4.95 -1.92 15.43
C GLU A 142 -4.21 -3.12 16.03
N MET A 143 -4.56 -4.35 15.62
CA MET A 143 -3.85 -5.55 16.06
C MET A 143 -2.42 -5.63 15.53
N ALA A 144 -2.14 -5.21 14.29
CA ALA A 144 -0.78 -5.14 13.77
C ALA A 144 0.08 -4.13 14.55
N HIS A 145 -0.50 -2.99 14.96
CA HIS A 145 0.17 -2.01 15.83
C HIS A 145 0.40 -2.53 17.26
N ALA A 146 -0.59 -3.23 17.84
CA ALA A 146 -0.46 -3.85 19.15
C ALA A 146 0.65 -4.91 19.16
N GLU A 147 0.71 -5.76 18.13
CA GLU A 147 1.78 -6.77 17.99
C GLU A 147 3.16 -6.14 17.83
N LYS A 148 3.32 -5.13 16.97
CA LYS A 148 4.59 -4.39 16.80
C LYS A 148 5.06 -3.75 18.11
N THR A 149 4.12 -3.19 18.88
CA THR A 149 4.41 -2.56 20.18
C THR A 149 4.81 -3.61 21.22
N ARG A 150 4.07 -4.73 21.30
CA ARG A 150 4.38 -5.87 22.18
C ARG A 150 5.74 -6.48 21.84
N GLU A 151 6.05 -6.71 20.57
CA GLU A 151 7.34 -7.23 20.12
C GLU A 151 8.48 -6.30 20.55
N THR A 152 8.31 -4.98 20.34
CA THR A 152 9.30 -3.97 20.76
C THR A 152 9.56 -4.08 22.26
N VAL A 153 8.51 -4.04 23.09
CA VAL A 153 8.61 -4.15 24.55
C VAL A 153 9.26 -5.46 25.01
N MET A 154 8.87 -6.60 24.43
CA MET A 154 9.42 -7.92 24.76
C MET A 154 10.88 -8.10 24.33
N ASN A 155 11.36 -7.29 23.38
CA ASN A 155 12.76 -7.28 22.95
C ASN A 155 13.65 -6.32 23.76
N ILE A 156 13.09 -5.34 24.50
CA ILE A 156 13.85 -4.44 25.39
C ILE A 156 14.85 -5.19 26.31
N PRO A 157 14.46 -6.24 27.08
CA PRO A 157 15.42 -6.92 27.97
C PRO A 157 16.55 -7.61 27.21
N LYS A 158 16.30 -8.12 26.00
CA LYS A 158 17.34 -8.73 25.14
C LYS A 158 18.33 -7.69 24.63
N ILE A 159 17.85 -6.50 24.28
CA ILE A 159 18.68 -5.36 23.85
C ILE A 159 19.53 -4.87 25.03
N LYS A 160 18.92 -4.67 26.22
CA LYS A 160 19.65 -4.31 27.44
C LYS A 160 20.78 -5.29 27.75
N ALA A 161 20.48 -6.59 27.82
CA ALA A 161 21.50 -7.61 28.09
C ALA A 161 22.62 -7.69 27.03
N ARG A 162 22.37 -7.27 25.78
CA ARG A 162 23.40 -7.13 24.74
C ARG A 162 24.27 -5.90 24.99
N GLU A 163 23.67 -4.75 25.26
CA GLU A 163 24.42 -3.52 25.56
C GLU A 163 25.19 -3.63 26.88
N ASP A 164 24.65 -4.25 27.93
CA ASP A 164 25.36 -4.48 29.20
C ASP A 164 26.64 -5.31 28.99
N LYS A 165 26.58 -6.36 28.15
CA LYS A 165 27.76 -7.15 27.74
C LYS A 165 28.76 -6.33 26.93
N ARG A 166 28.27 -5.47 26.03
CA ARG A 166 29.11 -4.56 25.23
C ARG A 166 29.81 -3.52 26.11
N LEU A 167 29.10 -2.95 27.08
CA LEU A 167 29.61 -1.99 28.06
C LEU A 167 30.61 -2.64 29.02
N ALA A 168 30.35 -3.85 29.52
CA ALA A 168 31.30 -4.60 30.33
C ALA A 168 32.59 -4.94 29.55
N THR A 169 32.44 -5.32 28.26
CA THR A 169 33.58 -5.57 27.37
C THR A 169 34.38 -4.27 27.14
N ARG A 170 33.70 -3.15 26.84
CA ARG A 170 34.33 -1.83 26.71
C ARG A 170 35.10 -1.47 27.99
N LYS A 171 34.47 -1.57 29.16
CA LYS A 171 35.09 -1.26 30.46
C LYS A 171 36.32 -2.13 30.78
N LYS A 172 36.36 -3.38 30.28
CA LYS A 172 37.50 -4.30 30.44
C LYS A 172 38.72 -3.88 29.62
N TYR A 173 38.54 -3.40 28.39
CA TYR A 173 39.63 -3.06 27.47
C TYR A 173 39.94 -1.56 27.39
N LEU A 174 39.02 -0.72 27.84
CA LEU A 174 39.15 0.73 27.94
C LEU A 174 38.59 1.16 29.31
N PRO A 175 39.38 0.99 30.40
CA PRO A 175 39.00 1.55 31.71
C PRO A 175 38.87 3.07 31.59
N ASP A 176 37.90 3.65 32.30
CA ASP A 176 37.62 5.08 32.26
C ASP A 176 38.88 5.88 32.61
N GLN A 177 39.41 6.66 31.66
CA GLN A 177 40.43 7.66 31.99
C GLN A 177 39.77 8.76 32.83
N PRO A 178 40.36 9.16 33.97
CA PRO A 178 39.86 10.27 34.77
C PRO A 178 40.19 11.59 34.08
N GLY A 179 39.36 11.97 33.11
CA GLY A 179 39.46 13.25 32.40
C GLY A 179 38.98 13.19 30.96
N ILE A 180 37.72 13.58 30.73
CA ILE A 180 37.26 14.57 29.75
C ILE A 180 35.72 14.54 29.73
N ILE A 181 35.14 15.57 30.37
CA ILE A 181 33.76 16.06 30.25
C ILE A 181 32.64 15.07 30.61
N THR A 182 32.28 15.05 31.90
CA THR A 182 30.89 14.80 32.32
C THR A 182 30.02 15.94 31.79
N SER A 183 29.17 15.69 30.79
CA SER A 183 28.09 16.61 30.44
C SER A 183 26.99 16.54 31.51
N ALA A 184 26.84 17.62 32.27
CA ALA A 184 25.85 17.71 33.34
C ALA A 184 24.40 17.63 32.80
N PRO A 185 23.44 17.11 33.58
CA PRO A 185 22.04 17.17 33.21
C PRO A 185 21.57 18.64 33.23
N VAL A 186 20.92 19.08 32.15
CA VAL A 186 20.33 20.41 32.04
C VAL A 186 19.15 20.55 33.01
N THR A 187 19.40 21.10 34.19
CA THR A 187 18.36 21.50 35.14
C THR A 187 17.55 22.67 34.57
N ALA A 188 16.23 22.56 34.62
CA ALA A 188 15.31 23.55 34.07
C ALA A 188 15.49 24.94 34.68
N SER A 189 15.56 25.98 33.84
CA SER A 189 15.56 27.37 34.28
C SER A 189 14.15 27.81 34.68
N THR A 190 13.90 27.92 35.98
CA THR A 190 12.71 28.56 36.53
C THR A 190 12.69 30.05 36.15
N ILE A 191 11.56 30.51 35.61
CA ILE A 191 11.32 31.93 35.32
C ILE A 191 10.67 32.56 36.55
N THR A 192 11.29 33.60 37.12
CA THR A 192 10.69 34.47 38.15
C THR A 192 10.89 35.93 37.77
N ASN A 193 9.93 36.78 38.13
CA ASN A 193 9.58 38.01 37.43
C ASN A 193 9.63 39.25 38.35
N ALA A 194 9.95 40.42 37.78
CA ALA A 194 9.80 41.79 38.34
C ALA A 194 10.77 42.19 39.50
N SER A 195 11.21 43.45 39.72
CA SER A 195 10.89 44.78 39.12
C SER A 195 12.06 45.80 39.24
N GLU A 196 12.28 46.64 38.22
CA GLU A 196 12.52 48.13 38.15
C GLU A 196 13.15 48.99 39.31
N PRO A 197 13.52 50.30 39.11
CA PRO A 197 13.52 51.18 37.89
C PRO A 197 14.76 52.15 37.70
N LEU A 198 14.62 53.12 36.75
CA LEU A 198 15.37 54.40 36.52
C LEU A 198 16.64 54.30 35.62
N THR A 199 16.97 55.17 34.64
CA THR A 199 16.37 56.33 33.88
C THR A 199 17.21 56.46 32.57
N THR A 200 16.74 56.85 31.37
CA THR A 200 16.30 58.20 30.88
C THR A 200 15.63 58.10 29.48
N SER A 201 15.11 59.20 28.92
CA SER A 201 14.16 59.33 27.79
C SER A 201 14.70 60.24 26.63
N PRO A 202 13.91 60.69 25.60
CA PRO A 202 13.02 60.09 24.57
C PRO A 202 13.50 60.52 23.11
N PRO A 203 12.72 60.65 21.98
CA PRO A 203 11.26 60.48 21.72
C PRO A 203 10.74 59.90 20.36
N SER A 204 9.42 59.61 20.35
CA SER A 204 8.45 59.66 19.22
C SER A 204 8.48 58.53 18.15
N VAL A 205 7.38 58.07 17.53
CA VAL A 205 5.95 58.51 17.44
C VAL A 205 4.93 57.34 17.45
N SER A 206 3.68 57.65 17.85
CA SER A 206 2.35 57.07 17.50
C SER A 206 2.21 55.60 17.03
N ALA A 207 1.49 54.67 17.68
CA ALA A 207 0.11 54.62 18.20
C ALA A 207 -0.94 54.01 17.23
N ALA A 208 -1.35 52.74 17.48
CA ALA A 208 -2.73 52.22 17.33
C ALA A 208 -2.86 50.74 17.81
N SER A 209 -3.97 50.43 18.48
CA SER A 209 -4.48 49.10 18.91
C SER A 209 -6.03 49.20 18.96
N PRO A 210 -6.87 48.16 19.21
CA PRO A 210 -6.61 46.77 19.65
C PRO A 210 -7.23 45.74 18.65
N LYS A 211 -7.64 44.48 18.92
CA LYS A 211 -7.78 43.65 20.15
C LYS A 211 -7.69 42.13 19.84
N MET A 212 -7.68 41.33 20.91
CA MET A 212 -7.74 39.86 20.99
C MET A 212 -9.00 39.22 20.35
N THR A 213 -8.87 38.01 19.79
CA THR A 213 -9.51 36.80 20.37
C THR A 213 -8.90 35.49 19.85
N THR A 214 -8.60 34.57 20.77
CA THR A 214 -8.47 33.10 20.58
C THR A 214 -9.65 32.47 21.35
N PRO A 215 -10.09 31.19 21.13
CA PRO A 215 -9.22 30.03 20.88
C PRO A 215 -9.73 28.84 20.03
N HIS A 216 -8.80 27.90 19.80
CA HIS A 216 -8.95 26.45 19.59
C HIS A 216 -9.95 25.88 18.56
N LYS A 217 -9.40 25.24 17.51
CA LYS A 217 -9.91 23.98 16.96
C LYS A 217 -8.78 23.11 16.41
N SER A 218 -8.81 21.81 16.69
CA SER A 218 -7.82 20.82 16.22
C SER A 218 -7.91 20.55 14.71
N PRO A 219 -6.81 20.26 14.01
CA PRO A 219 -6.85 19.84 12.61
C PRO A 219 -7.06 18.32 12.46
N SER A 220 -7.89 17.95 11.48
CA SER A 220 -8.01 16.61 10.90
C SER A 220 -8.37 16.79 9.42
N GLY A 221 -7.79 15.99 8.53
CA GLY A 221 -7.80 16.22 7.07
C GLY A 221 -6.36 16.42 6.57
N ILE A 222 -5.59 15.38 6.27
CA ILE A 222 -5.56 14.63 5.00
C ILE A 222 -5.75 15.51 3.75
N ASP A 223 -4.62 15.89 3.14
CA ASP A 223 -4.56 16.55 1.84
C ASP A 223 -5.10 15.64 0.73
N ALA A 224 -5.96 16.20 -0.13
CA ALA A 224 -6.34 15.63 -1.41
C ALA A 224 -5.57 16.37 -2.50
N LEU A 225 -4.80 15.62 -3.29
CA LEU A 225 -4.04 16.16 -4.43
C LEU A 225 -4.97 16.53 -5.60
N GLU A 226 -4.54 17.53 -6.35
CA GLU A 226 -5.17 18.02 -7.57
C GLU A 226 -5.23 16.95 -8.68
N ASP A 227 -6.25 17.02 -9.53
CA ASP A 227 -6.14 16.54 -10.91
C ASP A 227 -6.50 17.68 -11.86
N ALA A 228 -5.55 18.03 -12.72
CA ALA A 228 -5.65 19.10 -13.70
C ALA A 228 -5.74 18.50 -15.10
N SER A 229 -6.96 18.23 -15.56
CA SER A 229 -7.20 17.77 -16.94
C SER A 229 -7.75 18.88 -17.83
N SER A 230 -7.21 18.94 -19.06
CA SER A 230 -7.33 20.04 -19.99
C SER A 230 -8.66 20.10 -20.74
N LYS A 231 -9.08 21.33 -21.09
CA LYS A 231 -10.16 21.56 -22.06
C LYS A 231 -9.65 21.28 -23.47
N THR A 232 -10.36 20.47 -24.25
CA THR A 232 -10.33 20.57 -25.73
C THR A 232 -11.71 20.24 -26.30
N SER A 233 -12.15 21.07 -27.25
CA SER A 233 -13.51 21.11 -27.79
C SER A 233 -13.76 20.10 -28.93
N SER A 234 -14.93 19.47 -28.92
CA SER A 234 -15.56 18.92 -30.16
C SER A 234 -16.30 20.05 -30.91
N PRO A 235 -16.65 19.89 -32.21
CA PRO A 235 -17.89 19.17 -32.56
C PRO A 235 -17.84 18.36 -33.89
N GLY A 236 -18.82 17.47 -34.14
CA GLY A 236 -19.10 16.99 -35.52
C GLY A 236 -19.71 15.59 -35.70
N SER A 237 -21.00 15.42 -35.39
CA SER A 237 -22.01 14.49 -36.00
C SER A 237 -21.63 13.10 -36.57
N GLY A 238 -22.48 12.09 -36.30
CA GLY A 238 -22.60 10.92 -37.20
C GLY A 238 -23.09 9.62 -36.54
N SER A 239 -24.39 9.49 -36.28
CA SER A 239 -24.97 8.24 -35.76
C SER A 239 -25.27 7.21 -36.85
N SER A 240 -24.98 5.93 -36.62
CA SER A 240 -25.97 4.84 -36.79
C SER A 240 -25.43 3.46 -36.40
N THR A 241 -26.16 2.77 -35.53
CA THR A 241 -26.25 1.30 -35.51
C THR A 241 -27.52 0.90 -36.26
N PRO A 242 -27.68 -0.39 -36.61
CA PRO A 242 -28.66 -1.15 -35.82
C PRO A 242 -28.28 -2.63 -35.61
N SER A 243 -28.43 -3.10 -34.37
CA SER A 243 -28.51 -4.54 -34.06
C SER A 243 -29.99 -4.97 -34.01
N LYS A 244 -30.32 -6.11 -34.62
CA LYS A 244 -31.71 -6.52 -34.91
C LYS A 244 -32.17 -7.61 -33.95
N ASN A 245 -32.97 -7.25 -32.95
CA ASN A 245 -33.59 -8.20 -32.02
C ASN A 245 -34.95 -8.72 -32.55
N THR A 246 -35.22 -9.99 -32.26
CA THR A 246 -36.46 -10.71 -32.60
C THR A 246 -37.63 -10.37 -31.66
N PRO A 247 -38.89 -10.45 -32.15
CA PRO A 247 -40.02 -10.77 -31.29
C PRO A 247 -40.79 -12.02 -31.75
N SER A 248 -41.01 -12.95 -30.82
CA SER A 248 -41.89 -14.11 -30.97
C SER A 248 -43.37 -13.72 -30.96
N LYS A 249 -44.24 -14.39 -31.74
CA LYS A 249 -45.70 -14.18 -31.67
C LYS A 249 -46.49 -15.50 -31.74
N LYS A 250 -47.24 -15.78 -30.67
CA LYS A 250 -48.26 -16.85 -30.60
C LYS A 250 -49.43 -16.58 -31.55
N LYS A 251 -49.92 -17.61 -32.28
CA LYS A 251 -51.32 -18.08 -32.23
C LYS A 251 -51.60 -19.26 -33.20
N LYS A 252 -52.30 -20.29 -32.67
CA LYS A 252 -53.56 -20.90 -33.18
C LYS A 252 -53.61 -21.28 -34.69
N GLY A 253 -53.90 -22.52 -35.12
CA GLY A 253 -54.19 -23.80 -34.44
C GLY A 253 -55.22 -24.65 -35.22
N LYS A 254 -55.35 -25.94 -34.84
CA LYS A 254 -56.55 -26.80 -35.07
C LYS A 254 -56.97 -27.12 -36.52
N LYS A 255 -56.47 -28.22 -37.07
CA LYS A 255 -57.22 -29.48 -37.27
C LYS A 255 -56.27 -30.63 -37.58
#